data_AF-A0A3D4ZSM6-F1
#
_entry.id   AF-A0A3D4ZSM6-F1
#
_cell.length_a   1.000
_cell.length_b   1.000
_cell.length_c   1.000
_cell.angle_alpha   90.00
_cell.angle_beta   90.00
_cell.angle_gamma   90.00
#
_symmetry.space_group_name_H-M   'P 1'
#
loop_
_entity.id
_entity.type
_entity.pdbx_description
1 polymer ?
#
loop_
_entity_poly.entity_id
_entity_poly.type
_entity_poly.pdbx_seq_one_letter_code
_entity_poly.pdbx_strand_id
1 'polypeptide(L)'
;MGVPHFWHALAVAAAAGLVASTSGDVPAVVSPPLYPDTPVVVDGQSACTIIASSSDPDHAAVARTVAETLAGRYGLDFPVLPDTDLCPEPISSISEQSRQANLIVVGNAYTNRAILGFYAGFRCGADTHYPGGDGFELRTICNPWGNGHNVVVVGFSTIEG
;
A
#
# COMPACT_ATOMS: atom_id res chain seq x y z
N MET A 1 17.07 -36.02 -82.20
CA MET A 1 16.64 -37.00 -81.18
C MET A 1 17.67 -36.96 -80.07
N GLY A 2 17.41 -36.21 -79.00
CA GLY A 2 18.29 -36.08 -77.83
C GLY A 2 17.44 -36.22 -76.57
N VAL A 3 17.78 -37.21 -75.74
CA VAL A 3 17.10 -37.52 -74.49
C VAL A 3 17.67 -36.61 -73.38
N PRO A 4 16.85 -36.01 -72.50
CA PRO A 4 17.34 -35.10 -71.46
C PRO A 4 17.66 -35.85 -70.16
N HIS A 5 18.77 -35.50 -69.51
CA HIS A 5 19.07 -35.89 -68.14
C HIS A 5 18.80 -34.73 -67.17
N PHE A 6 17.78 -34.95 -66.35
CA PHE A 6 17.31 -34.14 -65.23
C PHE A 6 18.21 -34.27 -64.00
N TRP A 7 18.95 -33.23 -63.60
CA TRP A 7 19.39 -32.94 -62.21
C TRP A 7 19.77 -31.43 -62.22
N HIS A 8 19.20 -30.51 -61.44
CA HIS A 8 19.12 -30.46 -59.99
C HIS A 8 17.96 -29.55 -59.55
N ALA A 9 17.09 -30.06 -58.68
CA ALA A 9 16.21 -29.24 -57.86
C ALA A 9 16.97 -28.84 -56.59
N LEU A 10 16.97 -27.55 -56.24
CA LEU A 10 17.29 -27.11 -54.89
C LEU A 10 16.39 -25.94 -54.47
N ALA A 11 15.41 -26.32 -53.66
CA ALA A 11 14.85 -25.61 -52.50
C ALA A 11 14.69 -24.07 -52.58
N VAL A 12 13.46 -23.64 -52.80
CA VAL A 12 12.91 -22.43 -52.13
C VAL A 12 11.56 -22.84 -51.53
N ALA A 13 11.62 -23.53 -50.38
CA ALA A 13 10.45 -23.90 -49.61
C ALA A 13 10.36 -22.99 -48.37
N ALA A 14 9.21 -22.32 -48.25
CA ALA A 14 8.60 -21.82 -47.02
C ALA A 14 9.32 -20.69 -46.25
N ALA A 15 9.12 -19.45 -46.71
CA ALA A 15 9.19 -18.25 -45.86
C ALA A 15 7.80 -17.58 -45.75
N ALA A 16 6.77 -18.36 -45.42
CA ALA A 16 5.43 -17.87 -45.15
C ALA A 16 4.86 -18.53 -43.88
N GLY A 17 5.67 -18.59 -42.83
CA GLY A 17 5.27 -19.02 -41.50
C GLY A 17 4.63 -17.86 -40.73
N LEU A 18 3.36 -17.60 -41.03
CA LEU A 18 2.31 -17.15 -40.12
C LEU A 18 2.76 -16.42 -38.83
N VAL A 19 2.82 -15.09 -38.86
CA VAL A 19 2.62 -14.28 -37.65
C VAL A 19 1.11 -14.31 -37.36
N ALA A 20 0.64 -15.40 -36.77
CA ALA A 20 -0.65 -15.38 -36.09
C ALA A 20 -0.45 -14.57 -34.82
N SER A 21 -0.71 -13.27 -34.88
CA SER A 21 -0.98 -12.52 -33.66
C SER A 21 -2.21 -13.18 -33.04
N THR A 22 -2.03 -13.93 -31.97
CA THR A 22 -3.14 -14.26 -31.10
C THR A 22 -3.65 -12.91 -30.58
N SER A 23 -4.72 -12.40 -31.18
CA SER A 23 -5.60 -11.46 -30.51
C SER A 23 -6.24 -12.22 -29.37
N GLY A 24 -5.46 -12.53 -28.34
CA GLY A 24 -6.00 -13.00 -27.07
C GLY A 24 -6.94 -11.91 -26.60
N ASP A 25 -8.17 -12.30 -26.24
CA ASP A 25 -9.11 -11.36 -25.65
C ASP A 25 -8.40 -10.61 -24.52
N VAL A 26 -8.34 -9.29 -24.64
CA VAL A 26 -7.88 -8.44 -23.53
C VAL A 26 -8.86 -8.73 -22.39
N PRO A 27 -8.39 -9.23 -21.24
CA PRO A 27 -9.27 -9.51 -20.12
C PRO A 27 -10.09 -8.27 -19.83
N ALA A 28 -11.41 -8.44 -19.65
CA ALA A 28 -12.28 -7.33 -19.33
C ALA A 28 -11.69 -6.59 -18.11
N VAL A 29 -11.34 -5.32 -18.30
CA VAL A 29 -10.87 -4.46 -17.22
C VAL A 29 -12.09 -4.15 -16.35
N VAL A 30 -12.27 -4.94 -15.30
CA VAL A 30 -13.26 -4.67 -14.26
C VAL A 30 -12.69 -3.66 -13.28
N SER A 31 -13.49 -2.67 -12.89
CA SER A 31 -13.12 -1.77 -11.81
C SER A 31 -12.96 -2.57 -10.52
N PRO A 32 -11.84 -2.43 -9.79
CA PRO A 32 -11.71 -3.02 -8.48
C PRO A 32 -12.84 -2.55 -7.55
N PRO A 33 -13.30 -3.40 -6.62
CA PRO A 33 -14.25 -2.97 -5.59
C PRO A 33 -13.67 -1.78 -4.82
N LEU A 34 -14.50 -0.75 -4.63
CA LEU A 34 -14.15 0.43 -3.86
C LEU A 34 -14.41 0.17 -2.37
N TYR A 35 -13.47 0.57 -1.53
CA TYR A 35 -13.59 0.53 -0.07
C TYR A 35 -13.50 1.95 0.50
N PRO A 36 -14.54 2.79 0.28
CA PRO A 36 -14.51 4.19 0.69
C PRO A 36 -14.61 4.35 2.22
N ASP A 37 -15.28 3.41 2.89
CA ASP A 37 -15.42 3.42 4.33
C ASP A 37 -14.18 2.82 5.01
N THR A 38 -13.73 3.47 6.07
CA THR A 38 -12.68 2.96 6.95
C THR A 38 -13.28 2.76 8.34
N PRO A 39 -13.93 1.61 8.62
CA PRO A 39 -14.51 1.35 9.92
C PRO A 39 -13.46 1.43 11.03
N VAL A 40 -13.68 2.31 12.00
CA VAL A 40 -12.90 2.38 13.24
C VAL A 40 -13.56 1.60 14.37
N VAL A 41 -14.88 1.39 14.30
CA VAL A 41 -15.65 0.56 15.22
C VAL A 41 -16.59 -0.34 14.41
N VAL A 42 -16.64 -1.63 14.75
CA VAL A 42 -17.57 -2.61 14.19
C VAL A 42 -18.12 -3.43 15.34
N ASP A 43 -19.44 -3.61 15.40
CA ASP A 43 -20.12 -4.42 16.43
C ASP A 43 -19.71 -4.09 17.88
N GLY A 44 -19.45 -2.81 18.16
CA GLY A 44 -19.04 -2.34 19.48
C GLY A 44 -17.60 -2.73 19.87
N GLN A 45 -16.75 -3.07 18.90
CA GLN A 45 -15.33 -3.37 19.09
C GLN A 45 -14.47 -2.46 18.21
N SER A 46 -13.25 -2.15 18.65
CA SER A 46 -12.27 -1.44 17.84
C SER A 46 -11.98 -2.23 16.57
N ALA A 47 -12.13 -1.60 15.40
CA ALA A 47 -11.90 -2.21 14.08
C ALA A 47 -10.64 -1.68 13.40
N CYS A 48 -9.82 -0.90 14.12
CA CYS A 48 -8.54 -0.42 13.65
C CYS A 48 -7.45 -0.51 14.73
N THR A 49 -6.20 -0.48 14.27
CA THR A 49 -5.01 -0.45 15.11
C THR A 49 -4.21 0.82 14.82
N ILE A 50 -3.76 1.50 15.86
CA ILE A 50 -2.95 2.71 15.76
C ILE A 50 -1.48 2.34 15.84
N ILE A 51 -0.68 2.86 14.90
CA ILE A 51 0.74 2.55 14.78
C ILE A 51 1.55 3.75 15.22
N ALA A 52 2.28 3.59 16.31
CA ALA A 52 3.16 4.59 16.91
C ALA A 52 4.60 4.40 16.47
N SER A 53 5.36 5.50 16.42
CA SER A 53 6.81 5.42 16.27
C SER A 53 7.45 4.67 17.45
N SER A 54 8.33 3.70 17.16
CA SER A 54 9.19 3.10 18.19
C SER A 54 10.43 3.93 18.50
N SER A 55 10.86 4.80 17.58
CA SER A 55 12.13 5.53 17.65
C SER A 55 11.98 7.00 18.09
N ASP A 56 10.78 7.55 18.05
CA ASP A 56 10.50 8.96 18.31
C ASP A 56 9.38 9.10 19.37
N PRO A 57 9.71 9.44 20.62
CA PRO A 57 8.74 9.55 21.71
C PRO A 57 7.67 10.61 21.52
N ASP A 58 7.98 11.70 20.82
CA ASP A 58 7.06 12.81 20.60
C ASP A 58 6.01 12.41 19.55
N HIS A 59 6.44 11.76 18.46
CA HIS A 59 5.52 11.16 17.48
C HIS A 59 4.68 10.05 18.11
N ALA A 60 5.28 9.22 18.98
CA ALA A 60 4.55 8.21 19.74
C ALA A 60 3.51 8.82 20.69
N ALA A 61 3.76 10.02 21.22
CA ALA A 61 2.78 10.76 22.02
C ALA A 61 1.58 11.19 21.19
N VAL A 62 1.78 11.66 19.96
CA VAL A 62 0.68 11.99 19.04
C VAL A 62 -0.19 10.76 18.75
N ALA A 63 0.43 9.58 18.54
CA ALA A 63 -0.33 8.34 18.37
C ALA A 63 -1.19 7.98 19.59
N ARG A 64 -0.68 8.21 20.80
CA ARG A 64 -1.47 8.04 22.04
C ARG A 64 -2.61 9.04 22.13
N THR A 65 -2.39 10.31 21.78
CA THR A 65 -3.44 11.33 21.72
C THR A 65 -4.57 10.92 20.76
N VAL A 66 -4.24 10.34 19.61
CA VAL A 66 -5.22 9.79 18.67
C VAL A 66 -6.02 8.67 19.34
N ALA A 67 -5.35 7.73 20.01
CA ALA A 67 -6.00 6.62 20.71
C ALA A 67 -6.95 7.11 21.81
N GLU A 68 -6.50 8.03 22.66
CA GLU A 68 -7.28 8.64 23.73
C GLU A 68 -8.50 9.39 23.20
N THR A 69 -8.33 10.10 22.08
CA THR A 69 -9.43 10.82 21.41
C THR A 69 -10.49 9.85 20.89
N LEU A 70 -10.08 8.76 20.24
CA LEU A 70 -11.01 7.72 19.79
C LEU A 70 -11.68 7.02 20.98
N ALA A 71 -10.93 6.74 22.04
CA ALA A 71 -11.47 6.12 23.24
C ALA A 71 -12.52 6.99 23.92
N GLY A 72 -12.25 8.29 24.10
CA GLY A 72 -13.24 9.24 24.62
C GLY A 72 -14.47 9.39 23.72
N ARG A 73 -14.30 9.27 22.39
CA ARG A 73 -15.38 9.41 21.42
C ARG A 73 -16.30 8.19 21.33
N TYR A 74 -15.74 7.00 21.46
CA TYR A 74 -16.45 5.73 21.22
C TYR A 74 -16.67 4.90 22.49
N GLY A 75 -16.02 5.24 23.61
CA GLY A 75 -16.09 4.48 24.86
C GLY A 75 -15.42 3.10 24.76
N LEU A 76 -14.44 2.95 23.87
CA LEU A 76 -13.72 1.70 23.58
C LEU A 76 -12.22 1.95 23.63
N ASP A 77 -11.44 0.98 24.08
CA ASP A 77 -9.99 1.04 23.94
C ASP A 77 -9.58 0.71 22.50
N PHE A 78 -8.56 1.43 22.00
CA PHE A 78 -7.99 1.21 20.68
C PHE A 78 -6.55 0.69 20.81
N PRO A 79 -6.19 -0.42 20.16
CA PRO A 79 -4.84 -0.95 20.22
C PRO A 79 -3.82 0.05 19.65
N VAL A 80 -2.75 0.31 20.40
CA VAL A 80 -1.58 1.07 19.93
C VAL A 80 -0.39 0.13 19.89
N LEU A 81 0.17 -0.08 18.71
CA LEU A 81 1.35 -0.92 18.51
C LEU A 81 2.54 -0.09 18.01
N PRO A 82 3.78 -0.41 18.42
CA PRO A 82 4.95 0.20 17.84
C PRO A 82 5.13 -0.28 16.39
N ASP A 83 5.65 0.59 15.54
CA ASP A 83 5.94 0.29 14.13
C ASP A 83 6.90 -0.90 13.92
N THR A 84 7.75 -1.21 14.91
CA THR A 84 8.62 -2.39 14.91
C THR A 84 7.88 -3.73 14.98
N ASP A 85 6.67 -3.76 15.54
CA ASP A 85 5.86 -4.99 15.58
C ASP A 85 5.31 -5.33 14.18
N LEU A 86 5.10 -4.29 13.35
CA LEU A 86 4.64 -4.42 11.98
C LEU A 86 5.81 -4.59 11.00
N CYS A 87 6.89 -3.84 11.25
CA CYS A 87 8.09 -3.75 10.43
C CYS A 87 9.34 -3.96 11.31
N PRO A 88 9.72 -5.23 11.61
CA PRO A 88 10.84 -5.53 12.50
C PRO A 88 12.18 -4.96 12.01
N GLU A 89 12.37 -4.92 10.69
CA GLU A 89 13.54 -4.32 10.06
C GLU A 89 13.23 -2.88 9.59
N PRO A 90 14.23 -1.97 9.55
CA PRO A 90 14.02 -0.59 9.13
C PRO A 90 13.39 -0.44 7.74
N ILE A 91 13.68 -1.38 6.84
CA ILE A 91 13.13 -1.42 5.48
C ILE A 91 12.50 -2.80 5.28
N SER A 92 11.28 -2.97 5.77
CA SER A 92 10.47 -4.16 5.55
C SER A 92 9.02 -3.80 5.25
N SER A 93 8.32 -4.70 4.57
CA SER A 93 6.88 -4.57 4.41
C SER A 93 6.16 -4.84 5.73
N ILE A 94 5.01 -4.18 5.95
CA ILE A 94 4.10 -4.48 7.06
C ILE A 94 3.75 -5.97 7.06
N SER A 95 3.82 -6.63 8.21
CA SER A 95 3.52 -8.07 8.36
C SER A 95 2.11 -8.45 7.89
N GLU A 96 1.95 -9.66 7.33
CA GLU A 96 0.65 -10.12 6.77
C GLU A 96 -0.48 -10.10 7.79
N GLN A 97 -0.19 -10.44 9.04
CA GLN A 97 -1.14 -10.39 10.16
C GLN A 97 -1.67 -8.98 10.37
N SER A 98 -0.79 -7.98 10.35
CA SER A 98 -1.18 -6.58 10.57
C SER A 98 -1.98 -5.99 9.41
N ARG A 99 -1.91 -6.59 8.22
CA ARG A 99 -2.73 -6.18 7.06
C ARG A 99 -4.20 -6.57 7.21
N GLN A 100 -4.56 -7.43 8.16
CA GLN A 100 -5.94 -7.92 8.37
C GLN A 100 -6.82 -6.98 9.22
N ALA A 101 -6.44 -5.70 9.32
CA ALA A 101 -7.19 -4.67 10.01
C ALA A 101 -6.97 -3.32 9.35
N ASN A 102 -7.89 -2.38 9.59
CA ASN A 102 -7.64 -0.98 9.24
C ASN A 102 -6.51 -0.44 10.12
N LEU A 103 -5.58 0.32 9.53
CA LEU A 103 -4.48 0.91 10.28
C LEU A 103 -4.62 2.42 10.32
N ILE A 104 -4.29 3.02 11.47
CA ILE A 104 -4.03 4.45 11.59
C ILE A 104 -2.54 4.61 11.88
N VAL A 105 -1.77 5.07 10.91
CA VAL A 105 -0.31 5.18 11.01
C VAL A 105 0.06 6.63 11.26
N VAL A 106 0.73 6.90 12.38
CA VAL A 106 0.99 8.26 12.86
C VAL A 106 2.47 8.60 12.71
N GLY A 107 2.75 9.77 12.15
CA GLY A 107 4.09 10.31 11.92
C GLY A 107 4.45 10.40 10.45
N ASN A 108 5.73 10.25 10.11
CA ASN A 108 6.20 10.44 8.75
C ASN A 108 7.19 9.36 8.31
N ALA A 109 7.65 9.40 7.06
CA ALA A 109 8.53 8.38 6.48
C ALA A 109 9.87 8.16 7.24
N TYR A 110 10.28 9.11 8.07
CA TYR A 110 11.51 9.04 8.88
C TYR A 110 11.26 8.60 10.33
N THR A 111 10.03 8.72 10.80
CA THR A 111 9.68 8.45 12.21
C THR A 111 8.82 7.20 12.38
N ASN A 112 8.14 6.72 11.34
CA ASN A 112 7.33 5.51 11.40
C ASN A 112 7.59 4.59 10.20
N ARG A 113 8.19 3.42 10.48
CA ARG A 113 8.59 2.43 9.47
C ARG A 113 7.42 1.94 8.61
N ALA A 114 6.21 1.93 9.15
CA ALA A 114 5.01 1.51 8.42
C ALA A 114 4.63 2.48 7.29
N ILE A 115 5.12 3.73 7.31
CA ILE A 115 4.86 4.75 6.28
C ILE A 115 5.77 4.57 5.06
N LEU A 116 6.98 4.05 5.24
CA LEU A 116 8.03 4.06 4.21
C LEU A 116 7.59 3.42 2.88
N GLY A 117 6.91 2.27 2.94
CA GLY A 117 6.42 1.58 1.74
C GLY A 117 5.33 2.37 0.99
N PHE A 118 4.50 3.12 1.72
CA PHE A 118 3.48 4.00 1.13
C PHE A 118 4.10 5.27 0.55
N TYR A 119 5.07 5.86 1.24
CA TYR A 119 5.81 7.03 0.78
C TYR A 119 6.57 6.70 -0.52
N ALA A 120 7.35 5.62 -0.54
CA ALA A 120 8.09 5.17 -1.72
C ALA A 120 7.17 4.82 -2.90
N GLY A 121 5.94 4.38 -2.61
CA GLY A 121 4.90 4.09 -3.60
C GLY A 121 4.06 5.30 -4.03
N PHE A 122 4.42 6.52 -3.61
CA PHE A 122 3.65 7.76 -3.86
C PHE A 122 2.19 7.69 -3.37
N ARG A 123 1.93 6.90 -2.33
CA ARG A 123 0.60 6.75 -1.70
C ARG A 123 0.40 7.65 -0.49
N CYS A 124 1.48 8.24 0.04
CA CYS A 124 1.45 9.33 1.02
C CYS A 124 2.65 10.27 0.79
N GLY A 125 2.65 11.45 1.40
CA GLY A 125 3.70 12.47 1.20
C GLY A 125 4.47 12.85 2.47
N ALA A 126 3.95 12.54 3.65
CA ALA A 126 4.52 12.99 4.92
C ALA A 126 5.97 12.54 5.13
N ASP A 127 6.85 13.52 5.28
CA ASP A 127 8.26 13.39 5.61
C ASP A 127 8.69 14.53 6.57
N THR A 128 9.99 14.74 6.73
CA THR A 128 10.52 15.79 7.62
C THR A 128 10.34 17.22 7.08
N HIS A 129 9.88 17.39 5.85
CA HIS A 129 9.68 18.68 5.16
C HIS A 129 8.24 18.94 4.72
N TYR A 130 7.56 17.95 4.13
CA TYR A 130 6.14 17.99 3.81
C TYR A 130 5.35 17.31 4.93
N PRO A 131 4.23 17.88 5.39
CA PRO A 131 3.54 19.08 4.90
C PRO A 131 4.18 20.43 5.29
N GLY A 132 5.12 20.43 6.25
CA GLY A 132 5.90 21.59 6.66
C GLY A 132 5.19 22.51 7.66
N GLY A 133 5.99 23.16 8.52
CA GLY A 133 5.47 23.97 9.64
C GLY A 133 4.46 23.19 10.49
N ASP A 134 3.44 23.90 10.96
CA ASP A 134 2.32 23.33 11.74
C ASP A 134 1.25 22.68 10.81
N GLY A 135 1.65 22.23 9.63
CA GLY A 135 0.76 21.55 8.68
C GLY A 135 0.65 20.05 8.97
N PHE A 136 -0.44 19.45 8.50
CA PHE A 136 -0.66 17.99 8.56
C PHE A 136 -1.17 17.42 7.23
N GLU A 137 -0.91 16.12 7.03
CA GLU A 137 -1.49 15.25 6.03
C GLU A 137 -2.45 14.28 6.72
N LEU A 138 -3.73 14.30 6.35
CA LEU A 138 -4.67 13.23 6.67
C LEU A 138 -5.05 12.53 5.37
N ARG A 139 -4.56 11.30 5.17
CA ARG A 139 -4.75 10.57 3.90
C ARG A 139 -5.20 9.14 4.12
N THR A 140 -6.28 8.75 3.46
CA THR A 140 -6.68 7.35 3.36
C THR A 140 -6.04 6.71 2.12
N ILE A 141 -5.30 5.64 2.33
CA ILE A 141 -4.82 4.71 1.31
C ILE A 141 -5.83 3.57 1.27
N CYS A 142 -6.68 3.57 0.24
CA CYS A 142 -7.75 2.60 0.11
C CYS A 142 -7.23 1.24 -0.35
N ASN A 143 -7.55 0.20 0.42
CA ASN A 143 -7.31 -1.20 0.10
C ASN A 143 -5.91 -1.51 -0.48
N PRO A 144 -4.79 -1.10 0.17
CA PRO A 144 -3.46 -1.18 -0.43
C PRO A 144 -2.99 -2.61 -0.72
N TRP A 145 -3.64 -3.62 -0.12
CA TRP A 145 -3.30 -5.04 -0.24
C TRP A 145 -4.38 -5.90 -0.89
N GLY A 146 -5.50 -5.32 -1.34
CA GLY A 146 -6.56 -6.09 -1.97
C GLY A 146 -7.42 -6.94 -1.03
N ASN A 147 -7.33 -6.73 0.28
CA ASN A 147 -8.03 -7.50 1.32
C ASN A 147 -9.20 -6.73 2.00
N GLY A 148 -9.53 -5.54 1.52
CA GLY A 148 -10.64 -4.73 2.02
C GLY A 148 -10.34 -3.87 3.24
N HIS A 149 -9.08 -3.84 3.70
CA HIS A 149 -8.64 -2.98 4.79
C HIS A 149 -7.90 -1.75 4.27
N ASN A 150 -8.17 -0.61 4.89
CA ASN A 150 -7.60 0.68 4.53
C ASN A 150 -6.49 1.08 5.51
N VAL A 151 -5.64 2.01 5.08
CA VAL A 151 -4.66 2.67 5.94
C VAL A 151 -4.94 4.16 5.95
N VAL A 152 -5.06 4.75 7.14
CA VAL A 152 -5.12 6.20 7.33
C VAL A 152 -3.76 6.67 7.82
N VAL A 153 -3.12 7.56 7.06
CA VAL A 153 -1.89 8.24 7.47
C VAL A 153 -2.27 9.54 8.15
N VAL A 154 -1.79 9.73 9.38
CA VAL A 154 -1.79 10.99 10.12
C VAL A 154 -0.35 11.49 10.12
N GLY A 155 -0.03 12.30 9.12
CA GLY A 155 1.34 12.72 8.83
C GLY A 155 1.59 14.17 9.12
N PHE A 156 2.79 14.47 9.63
CA PHE A 156 3.21 15.81 10.01
C PHE A 156 4.74 15.89 10.00
N SER A 157 5.27 17.09 9.82
CA SER A 157 6.72 17.35 9.84
C SER A 157 7.21 17.81 11.21
N THR A 158 6.35 18.48 11.99
CA THR A 158 6.59 18.88 13.39
C THR A 158 5.41 18.45 14.26
N ILE A 159 5.60 18.40 15.58
CA ILE A 159 4.60 17.90 16.52
C ILE A 159 3.36 18.80 16.61
N GLU A 160 3.52 20.09 16.27
CA GLU A 160 2.45 21.08 16.28
C GLU A 160 1.40 20.89 15.16
N GLY A 161 1.75 20.22 14.06
CA GLY A 161 0.87 19.93 12.93
C GLY A 161 0.00 18.70 13.15
#